data_AF-A0A2W4QQF4-F1
#
_entry.id   AF-A0A2W4QQF4-F1
#
_cell.length_a   1.000
_cell.length_b   1.000
_cell.length_c   1.000
_cell.angle_alpha   90.00
_cell.angle_beta   90.00
_cell.angle_gamma   90.00
#
_symmetry.space_group_name_H-M   'P 1'
#
loop_
_entity.id
_entity.type
_entity.pdbx_description
1 polymer ?
#
loop_
_entity_poly.entity_id
_entity_poly.type
_entity_poly.pdbx_seq_one_letter_code
_entity_poly.pdbx_strand_id
1 'polypeptide(L)'
;MPLSSGNAACAAGPAAPVGPVCQRPYLVRGDCGFGNDLGLCGLEARDQGYLFKLRLTAKVKRHIERCFFGGTWVDAGAGWEGMDGRLRLTGWDRERRVVILRRPLQDEVALTGQADGQQVLAFIEDGDAVKRYEYAVLVTSLPHGILTVAQLYRDRGDAGNSFDELKNQWGWGGFTTQGLHRCQLTARAVALALLPQLKAKTQLTD
;
A
#
# COMPACT_ATOMS: atom_id res chain seq x y z
N MET A 1 -0.07 -28.14 -39.75
CA MET A 1 -0.59 -28.44 -38.39
C MET A 1 0.37 -27.85 -37.37
N PRO A 2 -0.10 -27.01 -36.43
CA PRO A 2 0.77 -26.25 -35.54
C PRO A 2 1.20 -27.08 -34.32
N LEU A 3 2.44 -26.86 -33.88
CA LEU A 3 2.99 -27.38 -32.64
C LEU A 3 2.41 -26.60 -31.46
N SER A 4 1.69 -27.31 -30.60
CA SER A 4 1.31 -26.86 -29.25
C SER A 4 2.53 -27.04 -28.34
N SER A 5 3.13 -25.94 -27.88
CA SER A 5 4.04 -25.95 -26.74
C SER A 5 3.37 -25.20 -25.59
N GLY A 6 2.97 -25.99 -24.59
CA GLY A 6 2.23 -25.54 -23.42
C GLY A 6 3.01 -24.56 -22.56
N ASN A 7 2.26 -23.62 -21.98
CA ASN A 7 2.70 -22.70 -20.94
C ASN A 7 3.43 -23.45 -19.81
N ALA A 8 4.66 -23.01 -19.53
CA ALA A 8 5.35 -23.36 -18.31
C ALA A 8 4.58 -22.79 -17.12
N ALA A 9 3.97 -23.67 -16.33
CA ALA A 9 3.44 -23.33 -15.02
C ALA A 9 4.60 -22.84 -14.13
N CYS A 10 4.45 -21.63 -13.60
CA CYS A 10 5.35 -21.08 -12.58
C CYS A 10 5.34 -21.98 -11.34
N ALA A 11 6.35 -22.82 -11.20
CA ALA A 11 6.60 -23.56 -9.97
C ALA A 11 7.08 -22.57 -8.90
N ALA A 12 6.17 -22.16 -8.01
CA ALA A 12 6.52 -21.46 -6.79
C ALA A 12 7.33 -22.42 -5.89
N GLY A 13 8.59 -22.09 -5.62
CA GLY A 13 9.41 -22.78 -4.62
C GLY A 13 8.74 -22.75 -3.24
N PRO A 14 9.14 -23.65 -2.32
CA PRO A 14 8.45 -23.81 -1.04
C PRO A 14 8.51 -22.51 -0.25
N ALA A 15 7.33 -21.90 -0.05
CA ALA A 15 7.16 -20.76 0.82
C ALA A 15 7.71 -21.10 2.21
N ALA A 16 8.52 -20.21 2.77
CA ALA A 16 9.00 -20.31 4.15
C ALA A 16 7.84 -20.67 5.10
N PRO A 17 8.07 -21.54 6.10
CA PRO A 17 7.01 -22.03 6.97
C PRO A 17 6.36 -20.85 7.70
N VAL A 18 5.08 -20.64 7.40
CA VAL A 18 4.28 -19.59 8.02
C VAL A 18 3.91 -20.09 9.43
N GLY A 19 4.14 -19.26 10.44
CA GLY A 19 3.74 -19.56 11.81
C GLY A 19 2.24 -19.88 11.94
N PRO A 20 1.81 -20.44 13.09
CA PRO A 20 0.43 -20.83 13.33
C PRO A 20 -0.53 -19.64 13.10
N VAL A 21 -1.75 -19.93 12.64
CA VAL A 21 -2.73 -18.90 12.22
C VAL A 21 -2.97 -17.85 13.30
N CYS A 22 -2.94 -18.23 14.59
CA CYS A 22 -3.08 -17.33 15.74
C CYS A 22 -1.94 -16.32 15.92
N GLN A 23 -0.81 -16.48 15.23
CA GLN A 23 0.34 -15.57 15.25
C GLN A 23 0.46 -14.74 13.97
N ARG A 24 -0.46 -14.92 13.02
CA ARG A 24 -0.45 -14.16 11.78
C ARG A 24 -0.97 -12.73 12.03
N PRO A 25 -0.40 -11.72 11.34
CA PRO A 25 -0.96 -10.38 11.40
C PRO A 25 -2.38 -10.40 10.84
N TYR A 26 -3.26 -9.56 11.38
CA TYR A 26 -4.61 -9.40 10.82
C TYR A 26 -4.57 -8.82 9.39
N LEU A 27 -3.68 -7.85 9.15
CA LEU A 27 -3.58 -7.13 7.89
C LEU A 27 -2.12 -6.85 7.53
N VAL A 28 -1.73 -7.22 6.31
CA VAL A 28 -0.44 -6.83 5.73
C VAL A 28 -0.63 -5.52 4.96
N ARG A 29 0.09 -4.48 5.38
CA ARG A 29 0.06 -3.15 4.75
C ARG A 29 1.40 -2.81 4.12
N GLY A 30 1.39 -2.15 2.96
CA GLY A 30 2.64 -1.70 2.33
C GLY A 30 2.44 -0.67 1.24
N ASP A 31 3.56 -0.11 0.78
CA ASP A 31 3.59 0.91 -0.27
C ASP A 31 3.71 0.30 -1.68
N CYS A 32 3.82 1.17 -2.68
CA CYS A 32 3.81 0.92 -4.11
C CYS A 32 4.82 -0.11 -4.64
N GLY A 33 5.84 -0.47 -3.85
CA GLY A 33 6.79 -1.54 -4.16
C GLY A 33 6.26 -2.96 -3.93
N PHE A 34 5.18 -3.14 -3.17
CA PHE A 34 4.70 -4.46 -2.72
C PHE A 34 3.45 -4.96 -3.45
N GLY A 35 2.83 -4.14 -4.30
CA GLY A 35 1.64 -4.51 -5.08
C GLY A 35 1.92 -5.35 -6.34
N ASN A 36 2.87 -6.29 -6.27
CA ASN A 36 3.19 -7.20 -7.38
C ASN A 36 2.34 -8.49 -7.31
N ASP A 37 2.19 -9.20 -8.43
CA ASP A 37 1.30 -10.37 -8.47
C ASP A 37 1.78 -11.51 -7.58
N LEU A 38 3.07 -11.84 -7.61
CA LEU A 38 3.64 -12.93 -6.80
C LEU A 38 3.40 -12.72 -5.30
N GLY A 39 3.54 -11.49 -4.81
CA GLY A 39 3.27 -11.14 -3.42
C GLY A 39 1.79 -11.28 -3.08
N LEU A 40 0.91 -10.73 -3.93
CA LEU A 40 -0.53 -10.79 -3.73
C LEU A 40 -1.07 -12.22 -3.80
N CYS A 41 -0.68 -13.00 -4.80
CA CYS A 41 -1.03 -14.41 -4.94
C CYS A 41 -0.58 -15.23 -3.72
N GLY A 42 0.61 -14.95 -3.19
CA GLY A 42 1.10 -15.59 -1.96
C GLY A 42 0.30 -15.23 -0.71
N LEU A 43 -0.29 -14.04 -0.63
CA LEU A 43 -1.15 -13.61 0.47
C LEU A 43 -2.55 -14.21 0.33
N GLU A 44 -3.10 -14.21 -0.88
CA GLU A 44 -4.40 -14.82 -1.20
C GLU A 44 -4.40 -16.33 -0.93
N ALA A 45 -3.33 -17.05 -1.34
CA ALA A 45 -3.20 -18.48 -1.08
C ALA A 45 -3.16 -18.83 0.42
N ARG A 46 -2.87 -17.84 1.27
CA ARG A 46 -2.79 -18.00 2.73
C ARG A 46 -4.00 -17.41 3.45
N ASP A 47 -5.00 -16.92 2.71
CA ASP A 47 -6.14 -16.16 3.23
C ASP A 47 -5.72 -14.98 4.13
N GLN A 48 -4.65 -14.31 3.74
CA GLN A 48 -4.07 -13.19 4.49
C GLN A 48 -4.64 -11.87 3.96
N GLY A 49 -5.33 -11.13 4.82
CA GLY A 49 -5.81 -9.78 4.52
C GLY A 49 -4.65 -8.87 4.11
N TYR A 50 -4.82 -8.11 3.03
CA TYR A 50 -3.80 -7.19 2.53
C TYR A 50 -4.36 -5.85 2.08
N LEU A 51 -3.50 -4.83 2.15
CA LEU A 51 -3.77 -3.47 1.70
C LEU A 51 -2.48 -2.80 1.22
N PHE A 52 -2.35 -2.61 -0.08
CA PHE A 52 -1.15 -2.01 -0.68
C PHE A 52 -1.49 -0.80 -1.53
N LYS A 53 -0.64 0.23 -1.51
CA LYS A 53 -0.69 1.28 -2.53
C LYS A 53 -0.16 0.73 -3.86
N LEU A 54 -0.75 1.16 -4.96
CA LEU A 54 -0.30 0.86 -6.32
C LEU A 54 0.46 2.05 -6.90
N ARG A 55 1.43 1.74 -7.78
CA ARG A 55 2.06 2.76 -8.63
C ARG A 55 1.05 3.21 -9.69
N LEU A 56 0.99 4.52 -9.97
CA LEU A 56 0.16 5.07 -11.06
C LEU A 56 0.79 4.79 -12.43
N THR A 57 0.75 3.53 -12.85
CA THR A 57 1.12 3.13 -14.22
C THR A 57 0.08 3.63 -15.22
N ALA A 58 0.43 3.66 -16.51
CA ALA A 58 -0.49 4.11 -17.57
C ALA A 58 -1.85 3.38 -17.55
N LYS A 59 -1.86 2.07 -17.23
CA LYS A 59 -3.12 1.30 -17.09
C LYS A 59 -3.96 1.74 -15.89
N VAL A 60 -3.32 2.08 -14.77
CA VAL A 60 -4.02 2.60 -13.58
C VAL A 60 -4.59 3.98 -13.88
N LYS A 61 -3.82 4.87 -14.52
CA LYS A 61 -4.30 6.21 -14.94
C LYS A 61 -5.52 6.11 -15.87
N ARG A 62 -5.45 5.25 -16.90
CA ARG A 62 -6.59 4.99 -17.80
C ARG A 62 -7.80 4.38 -17.08
N HIS A 63 -7.59 3.64 -16.00
CA HIS A 63 -8.68 3.14 -15.17
C HIS A 63 -9.32 4.28 -14.36
N ILE A 64 -8.51 5.12 -13.73
CA ILE A 64 -8.97 6.34 -13.03
C ILE A 64 -9.79 7.20 -13.99
N GLU A 65 -9.29 7.49 -15.19
CA GLU A 65 -10.01 8.26 -16.22
C GLU A 65 -11.39 7.70 -16.52
N ARG A 66 -11.50 6.38 -16.77
CA ARG A 66 -12.80 5.74 -17.03
C ARG A 66 -13.76 5.82 -15.85
N CYS A 67 -13.22 5.65 -14.65
CA CYS A 67 -13.97 5.71 -13.41
C CYS A 67 -14.40 7.14 -13.05
N PHE A 68 -13.61 8.14 -13.44
CA PHE A 68 -13.88 9.54 -13.16
C PHE A 68 -15.21 10.00 -13.76
N PHE A 69 -15.47 9.62 -15.03
CA PHE A 69 -16.69 10.04 -15.75
C PHE A 69 -17.94 9.19 -15.45
N GLY A 70 -17.78 7.98 -14.89
CA GLY A 70 -18.89 7.02 -14.72
C GLY A 70 -19.15 6.55 -13.29
N GLY A 71 -18.35 6.97 -12.31
CA GLY A 71 -18.38 6.45 -10.95
C GLY A 71 -19.01 7.41 -9.93
N THR A 72 -19.61 6.83 -8.89
CA THR A 72 -20.06 7.58 -7.71
C THR A 72 -18.92 7.69 -6.71
N TRP A 73 -18.49 8.91 -6.45
CA TRP A 73 -17.49 9.21 -5.43
C TRP A 73 -18.16 9.33 -4.06
N VAL A 74 -17.55 8.71 -3.05
CA VAL A 74 -18.05 8.66 -1.68
C VAL A 74 -17.01 9.26 -0.75
N ASP A 75 -17.42 9.91 0.33
CA ASP A 75 -16.47 10.45 1.30
C ASP A 75 -15.61 9.33 1.93
N ALA A 76 -14.29 9.53 1.89
CA ALA A 76 -13.26 8.66 2.47
C ALA A 76 -12.55 9.30 3.67
N GLY A 77 -13.04 10.46 4.11
CA GLY A 77 -12.57 11.20 5.28
C GLY A 77 -11.31 12.03 5.01
N ALA A 78 -11.04 13.00 5.89
CA ALA A 78 -9.89 13.91 5.80
C ALA A 78 -9.78 14.67 4.46
N GLY A 79 -10.94 14.98 3.84
CA GLY A 79 -11.02 15.66 2.55
C GLY A 79 -10.70 14.77 1.34
N TRP A 80 -10.60 13.46 1.54
CA TRP A 80 -10.49 12.49 0.47
C TRP A 80 -11.86 11.97 0.07
N GLU A 81 -12.06 11.82 -1.23
CA GLU A 81 -13.16 11.06 -1.80
C GLU A 81 -12.61 9.74 -2.32
N GLY A 82 -13.40 8.68 -2.23
CA GLY A 82 -13.02 7.37 -2.69
C GLY A 82 -14.07 6.72 -3.55
N MET A 83 -13.62 5.80 -4.38
CA MET A 83 -14.47 5.00 -5.24
C MET A 83 -13.93 3.58 -5.29
N ASP A 84 -14.83 2.60 -5.23
CA ASP A 84 -14.50 1.19 -5.38
C ASP A 84 -14.39 0.82 -6.86
N GLY A 85 -13.50 -0.11 -7.17
CA GLY A 85 -13.19 -0.52 -8.52
C GLY A 85 -12.60 -1.92 -8.55
N ARG A 86 -12.49 -2.45 -9.75
CA ARG A 86 -11.82 -3.71 -9.99
C ARG A 86 -10.85 -3.54 -11.15
N LEU A 87 -9.64 -4.05 -10.95
CA LEU A 87 -8.56 -3.89 -11.90
C LEU A 87 -7.75 -5.18 -12.03
N ARG A 88 -7.41 -5.51 -13.29
CA ARG A 88 -6.41 -6.52 -13.62
C ARG A 88 -5.23 -5.86 -14.32
N LEU A 89 -4.10 -5.75 -13.63
CA LEU A 89 -2.86 -5.22 -14.21
C LEU A 89 -2.16 -6.24 -15.11
N THR A 90 -1.22 -5.78 -15.94
CA THR A 90 -0.38 -6.69 -16.72
C THR A 90 0.48 -7.53 -15.77
N GLY A 91 0.48 -8.85 -15.94
CA GLY A 91 1.17 -9.77 -15.05
C GLY A 91 0.37 -10.13 -13.81
N TRP A 92 -0.89 -9.69 -13.70
CA TRP A 92 -1.82 -10.21 -12.70
C TRP A 92 -2.62 -11.37 -13.28
N ASP A 93 -2.63 -12.50 -12.58
CA ASP A 93 -3.40 -13.68 -13.00
C ASP A 93 -4.91 -13.45 -12.88
N ARG A 94 -5.32 -12.58 -11.94
CA ARG A 94 -6.73 -12.31 -11.62
C ARG A 94 -7.04 -10.84 -11.45
N GLU A 95 -8.32 -10.51 -11.58
CA GLU A 95 -8.84 -9.21 -11.23
C GLU A 95 -8.91 -9.06 -9.70
N ARG A 96 -8.53 -7.88 -9.19
CA ARG A 96 -8.55 -7.59 -7.75
C ARG A 96 -9.32 -6.30 -7.48
N ARG A 97 -9.86 -6.21 -6.27
CA ARG A 97 -10.52 -5.00 -5.78
C ARG A 97 -9.48 -3.89 -5.59
N VAL A 98 -9.80 -2.72 -6.11
CA VAL A 98 -9.01 -1.50 -5.96
C VAL A 98 -9.88 -0.38 -5.43
N VAL A 99 -9.37 0.40 -4.48
CA VAL A 99 -10.00 1.61 -3.98
C VAL A 99 -9.21 2.79 -4.51
N ILE A 100 -9.88 3.64 -5.29
CA ILE A 100 -9.30 4.86 -5.85
C ILE A 100 -9.67 5.99 -4.90
N LEU A 101 -8.67 6.69 -4.37
CA LEU A 101 -8.83 7.87 -3.54
C LEU A 101 -8.40 9.10 -4.33
N ARG A 102 -9.17 10.18 -4.24
CA ARG A 102 -8.85 11.48 -4.82
C ARG A 102 -9.02 12.60 -3.79
N ARG A 103 -8.21 13.66 -3.91
CA ARG A 103 -8.35 14.90 -3.14
C ARG A 103 -8.10 16.11 -4.04
N PRO A 104 -8.93 17.16 -4.00
CA PRO A 104 -8.65 18.39 -4.73
C PRO A 104 -7.45 19.12 -4.10
N LEU A 105 -6.49 19.55 -4.93
CA LEU A 105 -5.39 20.41 -4.51
C LEU A 105 -5.86 21.87 -4.52
N GLN A 106 -5.58 22.59 -3.44
CA GLN A 106 -5.74 24.05 -3.41
C GLN A 106 -4.55 24.70 -4.14
N ASP A 107 -4.83 25.73 -4.94
CA ASP A 107 -3.96 26.28 -5.98
C ASP A 107 -2.52 26.67 -5.55
N GLU A 108 -2.25 26.89 -4.27
CA GLU A 108 -0.89 27.20 -3.79
C GLU A 108 0.08 26.00 -3.82
N VAL A 109 -0.43 24.76 -3.73
CA VAL A 109 0.40 23.53 -3.73
C VAL A 109 0.70 23.04 -5.17
N ALA A 110 0.11 23.67 -6.17
CA ALA A 110 0.25 23.31 -7.58
C ALA A 110 1.67 23.54 -8.15
N LEU A 111 2.53 24.31 -7.46
CA LEU A 111 3.88 24.68 -7.93
C LEU A 111 5.01 23.84 -7.32
N THR A 112 4.76 23.15 -6.21
CA THR A 112 5.77 22.34 -5.51
C THR A 112 5.50 20.86 -5.76
N GLY A 113 5.93 20.37 -6.92
CA GLY A 113 5.74 18.98 -7.38
C GLY A 113 6.45 17.88 -6.57
N GLN A 114 6.65 18.06 -5.27
CA GLN A 114 7.30 17.11 -4.37
C GLN A 114 6.62 17.12 -3.00
N ALA A 115 5.41 16.56 -2.92
CA ALA A 115 4.84 16.06 -1.67
C ALA A 115 4.95 14.53 -1.66
N ASP A 116 5.98 14.04 -1.00
CA ASP A 116 6.07 12.73 -0.34
C ASP A 116 5.40 11.51 -1.01
N GLY A 117 5.76 11.24 -2.27
CA GLY A 117 5.36 10.02 -2.97
C GLY A 117 3.89 9.96 -3.40
N GLN A 118 3.16 11.07 -3.33
CA GLN A 118 1.83 11.22 -3.93
C GLN A 118 1.96 11.89 -5.31
N GLN A 119 1.54 11.15 -6.34
CA GLN A 119 1.64 11.60 -7.72
C GLN A 119 0.36 12.36 -8.10
N VAL A 120 0.54 13.64 -8.41
CA VAL A 120 -0.52 14.55 -8.84
C VAL A 120 -0.95 14.20 -10.27
N LEU A 121 -2.26 14.08 -10.53
CA LEU A 121 -2.82 14.02 -11.88
C LEU A 121 -3.72 15.23 -12.08
N ALA A 122 -3.38 16.07 -13.06
CA ALA A 122 -4.23 17.19 -13.44
C ALA A 122 -5.35 16.68 -14.36
N PHE A 123 -6.60 16.90 -13.97
CA PHE A 123 -7.76 16.75 -14.84
C PHE A 123 -8.36 18.14 -15.08
N ILE A 124 -8.83 18.39 -16.30
CA ILE A 124 -9.51 19.63 -16.66
C ILE A 124 -11.00 19.29 -16.62
N GLU A 125 -11.74 19.88 -15.68
CA GLU A 125 -13.21 19.94 -15.77
C GLU A 125 -13.61 21.17 -16.58
N ASP A 126 -14.58 21.00 -17.48
CA ASP A 126 -15.10 22.05 -18.36
C ASP A 126 -15.52 23.30 -17.56
N GLY A 127 -15.08 24.47 -18.02
CA GLY A 127 -15.71 25.75 -17.69
C GLY A 127 -14.77 26.83 -17.17
N ASP A 128 -14.17 26.68 -16.00
CA ASP A 128 -13.25 27.66 -15.44
C ASP A 128 -12.49 27.04 -14.24
N ALA A 129 -11.16 27.19 -14.25
CA ALA A 129 -10.15 26.63 -13.34
C ALA A 129 -9.77 25.14 -13.54
N VAL A 130 -8.49 24.92 -13.88
CA VAL A 130 -7.85 23.58 -13.93
C VAL A 130 -7.76 23.02 -12.51
N LYS A 131 -8.78 22.28 -12.06
CA LYS A 131 -8.75 21.61 -10.75
C LYS A 131 -7.78 20.44 -10.78
N ARG A 132 -6.63 20.61 -10.14
CA ARG A 132 -5.66 19.51 -9.98
C ARG A 132 -6.10 18.60 -8.86
N TYR A 133 -6.08 17.29 -9.11
CA TYR A 133 -6.43 16.29 -8.13
C TYR A 133 -5.20 15.45 -7.77
N GLU A 134 -5.10 15.13 -6.50
CA GLU A 134 -4.14 14.18 -5.99
C GLU A 134 -4.79 12.79 -5.96
N TYR A 135 -4.10 11.77 -6.45
CA TYR A 135 -4.64 10.41 -6.52
C TYR A 135 -3.79 9.40 -5.76
N ALA A 136 -4.47 8.52 -5.04
CA ALA A 136 -3.90 7.31 -4.48
C ALA A 136 -4.77 6.12 -4.86
N VAL A 137 -4.15 5.04 -5.36
CA VAL A 137 -4.86 3.80 -5.67
C VAL A 137 -4.38 2.72 -4.73
N LEU A 138 -5.32 2.08 -4.05
CA LEU A 138 -5.07 1.01 -3.09
C LEU A 138 -5.61 -0.30 -3.66
N VAL A 139 -4.88 -1.39 -3.52
CA VAL A 139 -5.36 -2.75 -3.80
C VAL A 139 -5.60 -3.47 -2.48
N THR A 140 -6.74 -4.15 -2.35
CA THR A 140 -7.09 -4.83 -1.09
C THR A 140 -7.91 -6.09 -1.30
N SER A 141 -7.82 -7.03 -0.36
CA SER A 141 -8.73 -8.18 -0.22
C SER A 141 -9.80 -7.97 0.83
N LEU A 142 -9.75 -6.87 1.59
CA LEU A 142 -10.68 -6.62 2.68
C LEU A 142 -12.10 -6.38 2.13
N PRO A 143 -13.16 -6.84 2.80
CA PRO A 143 -14.55 -6.55 2.42
C PRO A 143 -15.04 -5.19 2.97
N HIS A 144 -14.18 -4.44 3.65
CA HIS A 144 -14.53 -3.20 4.36
C HIS A 144 -14.92 -2.05 3.42
N GLY A 145 -15.70 -1.09 3.94
CA GLY A 145 -16.08 0.12 3.23
C GLY A 145 -14.89 1.03 2.90
N ILE A 146 -15.09 1.92 1.92
CA ILE A 146 -14.04 2.83 1.40
C ILE A 146 -13.41 3.66 2.52
N LEU A 147 -14.24 4.24 3.40
CA LEU A 147 -13.80 5.03 4.55
C LEU A 147 -12.85 4.23 5.46
N THR A 148 -13.22 2.99 5.80
CA THR A 148 -12.41 2.11 6.64
C THR A 148 -11.09 1.74 5.97
N VAL A 149 -11.12 1.41 4.67
CA VAL A 149 -9.90 1.10 3.91
C VAL A 149 -8.96 2.32 3.85
N ALA A 150 -9.50 3.51 3.61
CA ALA A 150 -8.74 4.75 3.59
C ALA A 150 -8.10 5.06 4.96
N GLN A 151 -8.84 4.88 6.05
CA GLN A 151 -8.31 5.05 7.41
C GLN A 151 -7.21 4.03 7.71
N LEU A 152 -7.43 2.74 7.44
CA LEU A 152 -6.43 1.68 7.64
C LEU A 152 -5.14 1.95 6.86
N TYR A 153 -5.23 2.57 5.68
CA TYR A 153 -4.06 2.98 4.92
C TYR A 153 -3.35 4.20 5.53
N ARG A 154 -4.10 5.19 6.03
CA ARG A 154 -3.54 6.36 6.72
C ARG A 154 -2.79 5.98 8.01
N ASP A 155 -3.35 5.07 8.79
CA ASP A 155 -2.74 4.54 10.03
C ASP A 155 -1.43 3.76 9.79
N ARG A 156 -1.05 3.52 8.53
CA ARG A 156 0.28 2.99 8.18
C ARG A 156 1.38 4.02 8.49
N GLY A 157 1.09 5.32 8.40
CA GLY A 157 2.04 6.40 8.69
C GLY A 157 2.68 6.26 10.06
N ASP A 158 1.89 5.85 11.06
CA ASP A 158 2.35 5.58 12.43
C ASP A 158 3.49 4.57 12.51
N ALA A 159 3.42 3.47 11.73
CA ALA A 159 4.49 2.47 11.72
C ALA A 159 5.76 3.02 11.04
N GLY A 160 5.61 3.83 9.99
CA GLY A 160 6.73 4.51 9.33
C GLY A 160 7.44 5.47 10.27
N ASN A 161 6.69 6.25 11.05
CA ASN A 161 7.23 7.17 12.03
C ASN A 161 8.07 6.46 13.09
N SER A 162 7.62 5.32 13.62
CA SER A 162 8.42 4.52 14.57
C SER A 162 9.73 4.00 13.97
N PHE A 163 9.77 3.67 12.67
CA PHE A 163 11.01 3.29 12.00
C PHE A 163 11.94 4.47 11.73
N ASP A 164 11.39 5.65 11.45
CA ASP A 164 12.17 6.87 11.28
C ASP A 164 12.78 7.33 12.60
N GLU A 165 11.98 7.34 13.68
CA GLU A 165 12.45 7.57 15.04
C GLU A 165 13.59 6.61 15.39
N LEU A 166 13.42 5.31 15.11
CA LEU A 166 14.46 4.30 15.34
C LEU A 166 15.77 4.63 14.60
N LYS A 167 15.68 5.05 13.33
CA LYS A 167 16.86 5.34 12.51
C LYS A 167 17.54 6.63 12.94
N ASN A 168 16.76 7.68 13.18
CA ASN A 168 17.25 9.05 13.31
C ASN A 168 17.36 9.53 14.77
N GLN A 169 16.42 9.14 15.65
CA GLN A 169 16.41 9.57 17.06
C GLN A 169 17.17 8.60 17.97
N TRP A 170 17.14 7.29 17.68
CA TRP A 170 17.82 6.27 18.49
C TRP A 170 19.21 5.88 17.94
N GLY A 171 19.67 6.55 16.89
CA GLY A 171 21.04 6.42 16.37
C GLY A 171 21.40 5.04 15.80
N TRP A 172 20.42 4.17 15.59
CA TRP A 172 20.65 2.80 15.11
C TRP A 172 21.33 2.77 13.73
N GLY A 173 21.03 3.74 12.86
CA GLY A 173 21.64 3.86 11.54
C GLY A 173 23.16 4.10 11.57
N GLY A 174 23.72 4.55 12.70
CA GLY A 174 25.15 4.82 12.88
C GLY A 174 25.93 3.75 13.65
N PHE A 175 25.26 2.78 14.29
CA PHE A 175 25.94 1.77 15.12
C PHE A 175 26.56 0.68 14.24
N THR A 176 27.84 0.83 13.93
CA THR A 176 28.62 -0.16 13.20
C THR A 176 29.86 -0.55 14.00
N THR A 177 30.11 -1.86 14.07
CA THR A 177 31.35 -2.41 14.62
C THR A 177 31.99 -3.32 13.56
N GLN A 178 33.27 -3.64 13.72
CA GLN A 178 34.00 -4.52 12.80
C GLN A 178 33.44 -5.98 12.77
N GLY A 179 32.54 -6.35 13.68
CA GLY A 179 31.99 -7.70 13.78
C GLY A 179 30.47 -7.76 13.61
N LEU A 180 30.01 -8.59 12.66
CA LEU A 180 28.58 -8.74 12.33
C LEU A 180 27.73 -9.22 13.51
N HIS A 181 28.27 -10.11 14.36
CA HIS A 181 27.54 -10.65 15.51
C HIS A 181 27.13 -9.58 16.53
N ARG A 182 28.00 -8.58 16.77
CA ARG A 182 27.72 -7.49 17.72
C ARG A 182 26.66 -6.55 17.14
N CYS A 183 26.75 -6.24 15.85
CA CYS A 183 25.73 -5.46 15.15
C CYS A 183 24.36 -6.14 15.17
N GLN A 184 24.32 -7.47 14.97
CA GLN A 184 23.08 -8.25 15.03
C GLN A 184 22.47 -8.30 16.43
N LEU A 185 23.30 -8.45 17.48
CA LEU A 185 22.84 -8.46 18.86
C LEU A 185 22.20 -7.12 19.23
N THR A 186 22.85 -6.00 18.92
CA THR A 186 22.32 -4.66 19.17
C THR A 186 21.04 -4.42 18.37
N ALA A 187 21.00 -4.81 17.08
CA ALA A 187 19.80 -4.70 16.26
C ALA A 187 18.60 -5.49 16.85
N ARG A 188 18.84 -6.68 17.38
CA ARG A 188 17.81 -7.50 18.05
C ARG A 188 17.35 -6.90 19.37
N ALA A 189 18.27 -6.37 20.18
CA ALA A 189 17.94 -5.72 21.45
C ALA A 189 17.07 -4.48 21.23
N VAL A 190 17.40 -3.67 20.23
CA VAL A 190 16.62 -2.50 19.85
C VAL A 190 15.25 -2.89 19.28
N ALA A 191 15.19 -3.93 18.44
CA ALA A 191 13.90 -4.48 17.97
C ALA A 191 13.00 -4.96 19.12
N LEU A 192 13.59 -5.49 20.21
CA LEU A 192 12.87 -5.90 21.41
C LEU A 192 12.30 -4.71 22.20
N ALA A 193 13.00 -3.59 22.24
CA ALA A 193 12.50 -2.35 22.86
C ALA A 193 11.30 -1.76 22.10
N LEU A 194 11.13 -2.10 20.82
CA LEU A 194 10.01 -1.68 19.98
C LEU A 194 8.75 -2.57 20.11
N LEU A 195 8.90 -3.79 20.58
CA LEU A 195 7.79 -4.74 20.74
C LEU A 195 6.62 -4.20 21.62
N PRO A 196 6.88 -3.49 22.75
CA PRO A 196 5.83 -2.86 23.54
C PRO A 196 5.11 -1.72 22.81
N GLN A 197 5.82 -0.91 22.03
CA GLN A 197 5.25 0.21 21.27
C GLN A 197 4.34 -0.28 20.13
N LEU A 198 4.70 -1.43 19.53
CA LEU A 198 3.89 -2.09 18.50
C LEU A 198 2.65 -2.79 19.09
N LYS A 199 2.73 -3.33 20.32
CA LYS A 199 1.60 -4.00 21.00
C LYS A 199 0.62 -3.03 21.66
N ALA A 200 1.09 -1.93 22.25
CA ALA A 200 0.23 -0.96 22.94
C ALA A 200 -0.79 -0.27 22.01
N LYS A 201 -0.49 -0.17 20.71
CA LYS A 201 -1.40 0.41 19.70
C LYS A 201 -2.43 -0.57 19.13
N THR A 202 -2.39 -1.87 19.46
CA THR A 202 -3.38 -2.85 19.01
C THR A 202 -4.60 -2.93 19.95
N GLN A 203 -4.58 -2.25 21.10
CA GLN A 203 -5.66 -2.31 22.11
C GLN A 203 -6.57 -1.07 22.14
N LEU A 204 -6.57 -0.24 21.09
CA LEU A 204 -7.45 0.92 21.00
C LEU A 204 -8.46 0.79 19.85
N THR A 205 -9.15 -0.34 19.81
CA THR A 205 -10.39 -0.53 19.04
C THR A 205 -11.24 -1.56 19.77
N ASP A 206 -11.90 -1.11 20.83
CA ASP A 206 -13.21 -1.60 21.28
C ASP A 206 -14.21 -0.45 21.14
#